data_AF-A0A2E3QXW3-F1
#
_entry.id   AF-A0A2E3QXW3-F1
#
_cell.length_a   1.000
_cell.length_b   1.000
_cell.length_c   1.000
_cell.angle_alpha   90.00
_cell.angle_beta   90.00
_cell.angle_gamma   90.00
#
_symmetry.space_group_name_H-M   'P 1'
#
loop_
_entity.id
_entity.type
_entity.pdbx_description
1 polymer ?
#
loop_
_entity_poly.entity_id
_entity_poly.type
_entity_poly.pdbx_seq_one_letter_code
_entity_poly.pdbx_strand_id
1 'polypeptide(L)'
;MMRVGHGRERRRSQDTGLALPDQPGRGPGGVSLRIGLRACLNQVPVLSRCRVLAGTMGIGSFPGTHPAEERSLSHRVSHVPAPSASDRIPASALGRTSGDGALLPEPSGDGARLPLPVPAPPARPPASATPSSARIANLDLLRAAAILLVLADNAVGGGMVDVGEAGNRILTTGWVGVDLFFVLSGWLVGGLYWRERKEYGSVHLGRFWARRWLRTIPPYLVAFAVVTAGRALTGKGLQPEVWGHYLTFTQNYLVPPPYWAVSWSLAVEEHFYLFLPLVLGLALRFRRGVPLALGGLALASLAARVLTVPDGAWEWGLQYTATHMRLEGLVLGVLAAYVYHRHAALWPTVRRVAAWALVPGLLFVASVPWLPADVVNRFAYTGVDLAFLALLVTVVHRRPLPFASSRVVGFVALTSYSVYMTHLTVFGLVERSPAAALPASLYVAVALAAVFAGGAVFYALVEKPSLWLRRRVAPRRSGERSPALPG
;
A
#
# COMPACT_ATOMS: atom_id res chain seq x y z
N MET A 1 15.90 -33.83 -71.72
CA MET A 1 16.24 -35.07 -72.46
C MET A 1 17.74 -35.29 -72.30
N MET A 2 18.16 -36.53 -71.94
CA MET A 2 19.55 -37.02 -71.69
C MET A 2 20.28 -36.47 -70.45
N ARG A 3 20.54 -37.19 -69.34
CA ARG A 3 21.10 -38.52 -68.95
C ARG A 3 22.65 -38.64 -68.93
N VAL A 4 23.14 -39.00 -67.73
CA VAL A 4 24.28 -39.91 -67.38
C VAL A 4 25.69 -39.25 -67.38
N GLY A 5 26.59 -39.49 -66.42
CA GLY A 5 26.70 -40.62 -65.49
C GLY A 5 27.69 -40.46 -64.33
N HIS A 6 27.82 -41.59 -63.63
CA HIS A 6 28.40 -41.88 -62.31
C HIS A 6 29.92 -41.69 -62.12
N GLY A 7 30.30 -41.50 -60.84
CA GLY A 7 31.62 -41.86 -60.32
C GLY A 7 31.77 -41.52 -58.83
N ARG A 8 31.47 -42.48 -57.93
CA ARG A 8 31.78 -42.42 -56.49
C ARG A 8 33.23 -42.86 -56.29
N GLU A 9 34.03 -42.11 -55.52
CA GLU A 9 34.93 -42.71 -54.53
C GLU A 9 35.37 -41.71 -53.45
N ARG A 10 35.63 -42.24 -52.25
CA ARG A 10 35.70 -41.54 -50.97
C ARG A 10 37.13 -41.13 -50.58
N ARG A 11 37.20 -40.05 -49.78
CA ARG A 11 38.10 -39.75 -48.63
C ARG A 11 39.12 -38.63 -48.87
N ARG A 12 38.96 -37.57 -48.05
CA ARG A 12 39.96 -36.88 -47.18
C ARG A 12 39.77 -35.36 -47.17
N SER A 13 39.84 -34.85 -45.93
CA SER A 13 40.22 -33.50 -45.49
C SER A 13 39.41 -32.30 -45.99
N GLN A 14 38.53 -31.85 -45.09
CA GLN A 14 38.26 -30.43 -44.85
C GLN A 14 39.55 -29.72 -44.39
N ASP A 15 39.65 -28.44 -44.76
CA ASP A 15 40.26 -27.31 -44.03
C ASP A 15 41.21 -26.47 -44.88
N THR A 16 40.63 -25.47 -45.57
CA THR A 16 41.34 -24.26 -46.01
C THR A 16 41.34 -23.26 -44.87
N GLY A 17 42.48 -23.17 -44.18
CA GLY A 17 42.84 -22.04 -43.35
C GLY A 17 43.25 -20.82 -44.20
N LEU A 18 42.99 -19.63 -43.67
CA LEU A 18 43.66 -18.41 -44.11
C LEU A 18 44.12 -17.65 -42.86
N ALA A 19 45.41 -17.37 -42.87
CA ALA A 19 46.25 -17.06 -41.73
C ALA A 19 46.26 -15.57 -41.34
N LEU A 20 46.61 -15.36 -40.07
CA LEU A 20 47.02 -14.12 -39.41
C LEU A 20 48.36 -13.60 -39.96
N PRO A 21 48.75 -12.35 -39.61
CA PRO A 21 50.14 -12.00 -39.41
C PRO A 21 50.48 -11.71 -37.93
N ASP A 22 51.75 -11.93 -37.64
CA ASP A 22 52.42 -12.16 -36.35
C ASP A 22 52.67 -10.95 -35.44
N GLN A 23 52.85 -11.30 -34.16
CA GLN A 23 53.41 -10.53 -33.04
C GLN A 23 54.94 -10.41 -33.11
N PRO A 24 55.56 -9.58 -32.25
CA PRO A 24 56.79 -10.01 -31.59
C PRO A 24 56.84 -9.78 -30.07
N GLY A 25 57.32 -10.80 -29.33
CA GLY A 25 58.24 -10.63 -28.19
C GLY A 25 57.72 -10.75 -26.74
N ARG A 26 57.99 -11.90 -26.07
CA ARG A 26 57.96 -12.14 -24.60
C ARG A 26 59.19 -11.48 -23.93
N GLY A 27 59.30 -11.08 -22.65
CA GLY A 27 58.56 -11.11 -21.36
C GLY A 27 59.49 -10.44 -20.30
N PRO A 28 59.41 -10.63 -18.95
CA PRO A 28 58.29 -10.96 -18.05
C PRO A 28 58.04 -9.83 -17.01
N GLY A 29 56.80 -9.69 -16.53
CA GLY A 29 56.46 -8.77 -15.43
C GLY A 29 55.00 -8.94 -15.05
N GLY A 30 54.74 -9.73 -14.01
CA GLY A 30 53.39 -10.08 -13.60
C GLY A 30 52.67 -8.95 -12.87
N VAL A 31 51.44 -8.65 -13.29
CA VAL A 31 50.30 -8.33 -12.43
C VAL A 31 49.03 -8.77 -13.18
N SER A 32 48.32 -9.75 -12.63
CA SER A 32 47.13 -10.34 -13.25
C SER A 32 45.92 -9.41 -13.09
N LEU A 33 45.62 -8.64 -14.12
CA LEU A 33 44.40 -7.83 -14.23
C LEU A 33 43.25 -8.73 -14.74
N ARG A 34 42.61 -9.47 -13.82
CA ARG A 34 41.32 -10.15 -14.06
C ARG A 34 40.27 -9.69 -13.05
N ILE A 35 39.91 -8.41 -13.14
CA ILE A 35 38.72 -7.85 -12.49
C ILE A 35 38.08 -6.95 -13.54
N GLY A 36 36.97 -7.37 -14.14
CA GLY A 36 36.34 -6.55 -15.19
C GLY A 36 35.08 -7.10 -15.85
N LEU A 37 34.65 -8.34 -15.58
CA LEU A 37 33.46 -8.89 -16.22
C LEU A 37 32.40 -9.50 -15.27
N ARG A 38 32.59 -9.43 -13.95
CA ARG A 38 31.65 -9.98 -12.94
C ARG A 38 30.75 -8.94 -12.24
N ALA A 39 30.94 -7.64 -12.47
CA ALA A 39 30.26 -6.60 -11.68
C ALA A 39 28.94 -6.06 -12.28
N CYS A 40 28.61 -6.35 -13.54
CA CYS A 40 27.39 -5.83 -14.17
C CYS A 40 26.12 -6.68 -13.97
N LEU A 41 26.22 -7.91 -13.44
CA LEU A 41 25.09 -8.82 -13.30
C LEU A 41 24.44 -8.85 -11.89
N ASN A 42 24.96 -8.11 -10.92
CA ASN A 42 24.54 -8.20 -9.51
C ASN A 42 23.42 -7.22 -9.09
N GLN A 43 22.60 -6.73 -10.02
CA GLN A 43 21.35 -6.02 -9.64
C GLN A 43 20.09 -6.87 -9.79
N VAL A 44 20.24 -8.18 -10.10
CA VAL A 44 19.17 -9.18 -10.05
C VAL A 44 19.76 -10.54 -9.66
N PRO A 45 19.63 -11.01 -8.40
CA PRO A 45 19.67 -12.44 -8.13
C PRO A 45 18.23 -12.97 -8.16
N VAL A 46 17.94 -14.08 -8.83
CA VAL A 46 17.74 -15.38 -8.19
C VAL A 46 17.62 -16.45 -9.31
N LEU A 47 18.26 -17.63 -9.11
CA LEU A 47 18.13 -18.89 -9.88
C LEU A 47 19.00 -19.20 -11.11
N SER A 48 20.25 -18.74 -11.21
CA SER A 48 21.20 -19.34 -12.19
C SER A 48 21.89 -20.62 -11.72
N ARG A 49 21.58 -21.17 -10.53
CA ARG A 49 22.27 -22.36 -9.97
C ARG A 49 21.44 -23.64 -9.80
N CYS A 50 20.15 -23.68 -10.14
CA CYS A 50 19.34 -24.89 -9.91
C CYS A 50 19.16 -25.82 -11.12
N ARG A 51 19.79 -25.57 -12.27
CA ARG A 51 19.56 -26.36 -13.51
C ARG A 51 20.42 -27.61 -13.70
N VAL A 52 21.22 -28.05 -12.73
CA VAL A 52 22.18 -29.16 -12.93
C VAL A 52 21.80 -30.48 -12.23
N LEU A 53 20.65 -30.58 -11.53
CA LEU A 53 20.29 -31.83 -10.81
C LEU A 53 18.86 -32.32 -11.06
N ALA A 54 18.32 -32.14 -12.28
CA ALA A 54 17.09 -32.79 -12.71
C ALA A 54 17.31 -33.54 -14.02
N GLY A 55 18.03 -34.65 -13.92
CA GLY A 55 18.26 -35.57 -15.02
C GLY A 55 18.61 -36.94 -14.48
N THR A 56 17.61 -37.69 -14.01
CA THR A 56 17.49 -39.17 -14.09
C THR A 56 16.26 -39.65 -13.29
N MET A 57 15.57 -40.66 -13.84
CA MET A 57 14.37 -41.39 -13.34
C MET A 57 13.02 -40.68 -13.62
N GLY A 58 12.05 -41.21 -14.36
CA GLY A 58 11.87 -42.52 -14.99
C GLY A 58 10.76 -43.36 -14.35
N ILE A 59 9.58 -43.36 -15.00
CA ILE A 59 8.57 -44.44 -15.10
C ILE A 59 7.48 -44.58 -13.99
N GLY A 60 6.21 -44.62 -14.42
CA GLY A 60 5.09 -45.29 -13.74
C GLY A 60 3.68 -44.77 -14.07
N SER A 61 2.84 -45.56 -14.72
CA SER A 61 1.57 -45.19 -15.37
C SER A 61 0.32 -45.91 -14.77
N PHE A 62 -0.80 -45.19 -14.54
CA PHE A 62 -2.27 -45.55 -14.63
C PHE A 62 -2.86 -46.80 -13.88
N PRO A 63 -4.21 -47.09 -13.80
CA PRO A 63 -5.50 -46.35 -14.07
C PRO A 63 -6.76 -46.64 -13.15
N GLY A 64 -7.87 -45.87 -13.33
CA GLY A 64 -9.33 -46.27 -13.31
C GLY A 64 -10.04 -46.59 -11.96
N THR A 65 -11.36 -46.49 -11.67
CA THR A 65 -12.67 -46.20 -12.33
C THR A 65 -13.81 -45.98 -11.27
N HIS A 66 -14.91 -45.31 -11.66
CA HIS A 66 -16.24 -45.02 -11.02
C HIS A 66 -17.17 -46.25 -10.68
N PRO A 67 -18.49 -46.17 -10.31
CA PRO A 67 -19.41 -45.22 -9.56
C PRO A 67 -20.54 -45.90 -8.66
N ALA A 68 -21.57 -45.10 -8.24
CA ALA A 68 -22.97 -45.41 -7.82
C ALA A 68 -23.22 -45.66 -6.30
N GLU A 69 -24.37 -45.34 -5.65
CA GLU A 69 -25.77 -45.20 -6.07
C GLU A 69 -26.65 -44.44 -5.01
N GLU A 70 -27.81 -43.95 -5.47
CA GLU A 70 -28.93 -43.30 -4.78
C GLU A 70 -29.70 -44.15 -3.74
N ARG A 71 -30.43 -43.49 -2.81
CA ARG A 71 -31.88 -43.74 -2.59
C ARG A 71 -32.59 -42.66 -1.77
N SER A 72 -33.66 -42.17 -2.38
CA SER A 72 -34.75 -41.35 -1.86
C SER A 72 -35.62 -42.06 -0.81
N LEU A 73 -36.35 -41.32 0.02
CA LEU A 73 -37.77 -41.58 0.31
C LEU A 73 -38.49 -40.35 0.92
N SER A 74 -39.49 -39.90 0.16
CA SER A 74 -40.65 -39.06 0.52
C SER A 74 -41.47 -39.65 1.69
N HIS A 75 -42.35 -38.98 2.45
CA HIS A 75 -43.48 -38.11 2.13
C HIS A 75 -44.14 -37.75 3.48
N ARG A 76 -44.67 -36.53 3.68
CA ARG A 76 -46.10 -36.26 4.00
C ARG A 76 -46.35 -34.82 4.44
N VAL A 77 -47.34 -34.24 3.77
CA VAL A 77 -48.02 -32.97 4.01
C VAL A 77 -49.18 -33.21 5.00
N SER A 78 -49.52 -32.21 5.82
CA SER A 78 -50.90 -31.92 6.28
C SER A 78 -51.00 -30.54 6.96
N HIS A 79 -52.18 -29.93 6.82
CA HIS A 79 -52.59 -28.53 7.00
C HIS A 79 -52.86 -28.05 8.45
N VAL A 80 -52.57 -26.75 8.72
CA VAL A 80 -53.38 -25.61 9.30
C VAL A 80 -54.54 -25.96 10.27
N PRO A 81 -54.70 -25.31 11.48
CA PRO A 81 -55.32 -23.97 11.61
C PRO A 81 -54.92 -23.04 12.80
N ALA A 82 -55.33 -21.77 12.69
CA ALA A 82 -55.59 -20.79 13.77
C ALA A 82 -57.12 -20.44 13.72
N PRO A 83 -57.77 -19.61 14.59
CA PRO A 83 -57.36 -18.82 15.78
C PRO A 83 -58.39 -18.82 16.97
N SER A 84 -58.14 -18.08 18.08
CA SER A 84 -59.17 -17.48 19.00
C SER A 84 -58.53 -16.40 19.91
N ALA A 85 -58.94 -15.11 19.90
CA ALA A 85 -59.91 -14.42 20.81
C ALA A 85 -59.63 -14.63 22.32
N SER A 86 -59.62 -13.69 23.28
CA SER A 86 -60.17 -12.35 23.57
C SER A 86 -59.22 -11.68 24.62
N ASP A 87 -59.16 -10.37 24.92
CA ASP A 87 -60.14 -9.49 25.57
C ASP A 87 -59.55 -8.07 25.79
N ARG A 88 -60.39 -7.03 25.57
CA ARG A 88 -60.59 -5.77 26.33
C ARG A 88 -59.52 -4.64 26.41
N ILE A 89 -59.86 -3.56 25.69
CA ILE A 89 -59.69 -2.09 25.93
C ILE A 89 -60.76 -1.63 26.97
N PRO A 90 -60.74 -0.44 27.69
CA PRO A 90 -60.23 0.89 27.29
C PRO A 90 -59.51 1.80 28.30
N ALA A 91 -59.04 2.91 27.71
CA ALA A 91 -58.52 4.16 28.27
C ALA A 91 -59.55 5.08 28.95
N SER A 92 -59.05 6.01 29.80
CA SER A 92 -59.18 7.49 29.67
C SER A 92 -59.19 8.21 31.03
N ALA A 93 -58.44 9.31 31.15
CA ALA A 93 -58.76 10.44 32.03
C ALA A 93 -58.00 11.71 31.57
N LEU A 94 -58.79 12.76 31.31
CA LEU A 94 -58.42 14.11 30.88
C LEU A 94 -58.17 15.04 32.07
N GLY A 95 -57.44 16.14 31.84
CA GLY A 95 -57.45 17.31 32.70
C GLY A 95 -57.03 18.57 31.93
N ARG A 96 -58.01 19.41 31.57
CA ARG A 96 -57.84 20.80 31.08
C ARG A 96 -57.99 21.77 32.26
N THR A 97 -57.30 22.91 32.22
CA THR A 97 -57.77 24.18 32.79
C THR A 97 -57.36 25.36 31.89
N SER A 98 -58.25 26.35 31.84
CA SER A 98 -58.22 27.62 31.11
C SER A 98 -58.35 28.77 32.11
N GLY A 99 -57.89 29.99 31.79
CA GLY A 99 -58.37 31.21 32.45
C GLY A 99 -57.44 32.41 32.42
N ASP A 100 -57.85 33.41 31.64
CA ASP A 100 -57.85 34.86 31.89
C ASP A 100 -56.58 35.73 31.80
N GLY A 101 -56.76 36.83 31.05
CA GLY A 101 -55.81 37.93 30.91
C GLY A 101 -56.18 39.15 31.76
N ALA A 102 -55.21 40.04 31.95
CA ALA A 102 -55.40 41.43 32.33
C ALA A 102 -54.17 42.26 31.95
N LEU A 103 -54.38 43.31 31.15
CA LEU A 103 -53.49 44.47 31.00
C LEU A 103 -53.41 45.23 32.34
N LEU A 104 -52.27 45.88 32.65
CA LEU A 104 -52.13 47.19 33.32
C LEU A 104 -50.61 47.59 33.42
N PRO A 105 -50.25 48.87 33.65
CA PRO A 105 -49.35 49.64 32.78
C PRO A 105 -47.94 49.93 33.33
N GLU A 106 -47.05 50.34 32.43
CA GLU A 106 -45.71 50.90 32.68
C GLU A 106 -45.73 52.14 33.59
N PRO A 107 -44.86 52.23 34.61
CA PRO A 107 -44.52 53.49 35.24
C PRO A 107 -43.24 54.09 34.62
N SER A 108 -43.43 55.26 34.03
CA SER A 108 -42.38 56.24 33.71
C SER A 108 -41.78 56.82 34.99
N GLY A 109 -40.45 56.99 35.02
CA GLY A 109 -39.77 57.63 36.14
C GLY A 109 -38.25 57.62 35.99
N ASP A 110 -37.72 58.78 35.57
CA ASP A 110 -36.30 59.12 35.60
C ASP A 110 -35.70 58.87 37.00
N GLY A 111 -34.83 57.88 37.06
CA GLY A 111 -33.96 57.63 38.19
C GLY A 111 -32.56 57.36 37.66
N ALA A 112 -31.65 58.30 37.86
CA ALA A 112 -30.24 58.18 37.53
C ALA A 112 -29.66 56.89 38.14
N ARG A 113 -29.50 55.84 37.32
CA ARG A 113 -28.81 54.61 37.69
C ARG A 113 -27.35 54.73 37.26
N LEU A 114 -26.47 54.86 38.23
CA LEU A 114 -25.03 54.64 38.08
C LEU A 114 -24.78 53.34 37.29
N PRO A 115 -23.89 53.31 36.28
CA PRO A 115 -23.61 52.08 35.56
C PRO A 115 -23.01 51.05 36.53
N LEU A 116 -23.72 49.93 36.70
CA LEU A 116 -23.19 48.78 37.42
C LEU A 116 -21.89 48.32 36.75
N PRO A 117 -20.88 47.86 37.52
CA PRO A 117 -19.65 47.32 36.94
C PRO A 117 -20.03 46.14 36.03
N VAL A 118 -19.73 46.24 34.75
CA VAL A 118 -19.83 45.11 33.83
C VAL A 118 -18.89 44.03 34.38
N PRO A 119 -19.38 42.83 34.73
CA PRO A 119 -18.49 41.77 35.17
C PRO A 119 -17.48 41.50 34.06
N ALA A 120 -16.20 41.58 34.40
CA ALA A 120 -15.13 41.28 33.46
C ALA A 120 -15.41 39.93 32.79
N PRO A 121 -15.28 39.82 31.46
CA PRO A 121 -15.51 38.55 30.78
C PRO A 121 -14.64 37.48 31.44
N PRO A 122 -15.17 36.28 31.71
CA PRO A 122 -14.41 35.23 32.36
C PRO A 122 -13.10 35.05 31.60
N ALA A 123 -11.98 35.11 32.33
CA ALA A 123 -10.65 34.92 31.77
C ALA A 123 -10.68 33.70 30.85
N ARG A 124 -10.38 33.91 29.57
CA ARG A 124 -10.32 32.80 28.60
C ARG A 124 -9.40 31.75 29.23
N PRO A 125 -9.86 30.49 29.41
CA PRO A 125 -8.95 29.43 29.83
C PRO A 125 -7.76 29.47 28.88
N PRO A 126 -6.52 29.29 29.39
CA PRO A 126 -5.33 29.29 28.53
C PRO A 126 -5.63 28.37 27.38
N ALA A 127 -5.51 28.88 26.14
CA ALA A 127 -5.88 28.19 24.93
C ALA A 127 -5.34 26.77 25.00
N SER A 128 -6.21 25.83 25.37
CA SER A 128 -5.85 24.43 25.48
C SER A 128 -5.40 24.09 24.08
N ALA A 129 -4.13 23.71 23.97
CA ALA A 129 -3.49 23.40 22.70
C ALA A 129 -4.48 22.57 21.89
N THR A 130 -5.03 23.16 20.82
CA THR A 130 -6.01 22.52 19.94
C THR A 130 -5.50 21.11 19.70
N PRO A 131 -6.27 20.06 20.02
CA PRO A 131 -5.76 18.70 19.98
C PRO A 131 -5.23 18.47 18.57
N SER A 132 -3.91 18.40 18.44
CA SER A 132 -3.28 17.95 17.21
C SER A 132 -3.96 16.62 16.92
N SER A 133 -4.70 16.52 15.82
CA SER A 133 -5.57 15.38 15.50
C SER A 133 -5.01 14.08 16.07
N ALA A 134 -5.66 13.54 17.09
CA ALA A 134 -5.12 12.45 17.89
C ALA A 134 -4.63 11.33 16.95
N ARG A 135 -3.32 11.02 17.01
CA ARG A 135 -2.76 9.91 16.24
C ARG A 135 -3.51 8.65 16.62
N ILE A 136 -3.92 7.88 15.62
CA ILE A 136 -4.60 6.60 15.84
C ILE A 136 -3.51 5.55 16.00
N ALA A 137 -3.18 5.22 17.25
CA ALA A 137 -2.06 4.31 17.59
C ALA A 137 -2.11 2.97 16.83
N ASN A 138 -3.30 2.40 16.62
CA ASN A 138 -3.44 1.16 15.84
C ASN A 138 -3.05 1.34 14.36
N LEU A 139 -3.28 2.52 13.76
CA LEU A 139 -2.81 2.80 12.39
C LEU A 139 -1.30 2.98 12.36
N ASP A 140 -0.71 3.60 13.39
CA ASP A 140 0.74 3.71 13.53
C ASP A 140 1.37 2.31 13.65
N LEU A 141 0.75 1.40 14.41
CA LEU A 141 1.20 0.02 14.49
C LEU A 141 1.18 -0.69 13.13
N LEU A 142 0.09 -0.57 12.36
CA LEU A 142 0.02 -1.18 11.03
C LEU A 142 1.07 -0.59 10.07
N ARG A 143 1.33 0.72 10.14
CA ARG A 143 2.40 1.37 9.37
C ARG A 143 3.78 0.88 9.78
N ALA A 144 4.00 0.66 11.07
CA ALA A 144 5.25 0.14 11.59
C ALA A 144 5.48 -1.32 11.14
N ALA A 145 4.45 -2.16 11.21
CA ALA A 145 4.51 -3.52 10.69
C ALA A 145 4.80 -3.54 9.18
N ALA A 146 4.10 -2.72 8.39
CA ALA A 146 4.30 -2.62 6.95
C ALA A 146 5.75 -2.29 6.57
N ILE A 147 6.37 -1.28 7.22
CA ILE A 147 7.76 -0.93 6.88
C ILE A 147 8.75 -2.01 7.31
N LEU A 148 8.53 -2.68 8.45
CA LEU A 148 9.41 -3.75 8.90
C LEU A 148 9.36 -4.95 7.95
N LEU A 149 8.19 -5.29 7.41
CA LEU A 149 8.05 -6.33 6.37
C LEU A 149 8.82 -5.96 5.11
N VAL A 150 8.69 -4.73 4.62
CA VAL A 150 9.45 -4.25 3.44
C VAL A 150 10.96 -4.32 3.69
N LEU A 151 11.43 -3.91 4.87
CA LEU A 151 12.85 -3.97 5.20
C LEU A 151 13.37 -5.40 5.25
N ALA A 152 12.59 -6.34 5.78
CA ALA A 152 12.94 -7.76 5.81
C ALA A 152 13.08 -8.35 4.39
N ASP A 153 12.11 -8.07 3.53
CA ASP A 153 12.12 -8.47 2.13
C ASP A 153 13.36 -7.93 1.40
N ASN A 154 13.63 -6.63 1.52
CA ASN A 154 14.73 -6.01 0.79
C ASN A 154 16.11 -6.38 1.36
N ALA A 155 16.22 -6.69 2.66
CA ALA A 155 17.45 -7.19 3.25
C ALA A 155 17.75 -8.63 2.76
N VAL A 156 16.76 -9.53 2.80
CA VAL A 156 16.96 -10.94 2.42
C VAL A 156 16.99 -11.11 0.90
N GLY A 157 16.03 -10.55 0.17
CA GLY A 157 15.97 -10.57 -1.30
C GLY A 157 17.14 -9.85 -1.95
N GLY A 158 17.69 -8.83 -1.29
CA GLY A 158 18.94 -8.18 -1.68
C GLY A 158 20.22 -8.98 -1.39
N GLY A 159 20.11 -10.15 -0.75
CA GLY A 159 21.25 -11.00 -0.40
C GLY A 159 22.09 -10.49 0.77
N MET A 160 21.61 -9.51 1.54
CA MET A 160 22.32 -9.00 2.71
C MET A 160 22.34 -10.00 3.86
N VAL A 161 21.33 -10.86 3.93
CA VAL A 161 21.15 -11.85 5.00
C VAL A 161 20.68 -13.15 4.38
N ASP A 162 21.30 -14.25 4.78
CA ASP A 162 20.81 -15.60 4.52
C ASP A 162 20.38 -16.22 5.86
N VAL A 163 19.09 -16.53 5.98
CA VAL A 163 18.50 -17.18 7.16
C VAL A 163 18.07 -18.62 6.86
N GLY A 164 18.63 -19.21 5.79
CA GLY A 164 18.29 -20.54 5.30
C GLY A 164 17.04 -20.54 4.42
N GLU A 165 16.82 -21.61 3.66
CA GLU A 165 15.80 -21.66 2.60
C GLU A 165 14.39 -21.29 3.09
N ALA A 166 13.93 -21.89 4.19
CA ALA A 166 12.60 -21.62 4.73
C ALA A 166 12.48 -20.19 5.26
N GLY A 167 13.49 -19.71 5.98
CA GLY A 167 13.52 -18.34 6.50
C GLY A 167 13.55 -17.32 5.36
N ASN A 168 14.33 -17.59 4.31
CA ASN A 168 14.46 -16.70 3.16
C ASN A 168 13.12 -16.57 2.45
N ARG A 169 12.44 -17.69 2.15
CA ARG A 169 11.11 -17.68 1.54
C ARG A 169 10.11 -16.84 2.34
N ILE A 170 10.11 -16.97 3.67
CA ILE A 170 9.22 -16.21 4.55
C ILE A 170 9.55 -14.73 4.53
N LEU A 171 10.83 -14.36 4.69
CA LEU A 171 11.24 -12.96 4.79
C LEU A 171 11.15 -12.23 3.44
N THR A 172 11.40 -12.91 2.31
CA THR A 172 11.14 -12.36 0.96
C THR A 172 9.66 -12.20 0.66
N THR A 173 8.75 -12.77 1.48
CA THR A 173 7.32 -12.45 1.37
C THR A 173 6.99 -11.10 2.04
N GLY A 174 7.96 -10.43 2.64
CA GLY A 174 7.81 -9.10 3.23
C GLY A 174 7.37 -8.00 2.24
N TRP A 175 7.40 -8.27 0.92
CA TRP A 175 6.79 -7.38 -0.09
C TRP A 175 5.30 -7.09 0.18
N VAL A 176 4.58 -7.98 0.88
CA VAL A 176 3.19 -7.77 1.32
C VAL A 176 3.04 -6.52 2.19
N GLY A 177 4.12 -6.03 2.81
CA GLY A 177 4.13 -4.75 3.50
C GLY A 177 3.70 -3.57 2.62
N VAL A 178 3.97 -3.61 1.30
CA VAL A 178 3.50 -2.61 0.34
C VAL A 178 1.99 -2.67 0.15
N ASP A 179 1.40 -3.87 0.06
CA ASP A 179 -0.05 -4.08 0.00
C ASP A 179 -0.75 -3.53 1.26
N LEU A 180 -0.17 -3.76 2.44
CA LEU A 180 -0.67 -3.14 3.68
C LEU A 180 -0.59 -1.60 3.62
N PHE A 181 0.47 -1.03 3.04
CA PHE A 181 0.54 0.40 2.80
C PHE A 181 -0.56 0.88 1.85
N PHE A 182 -0.85 0.16 0.76
CA PHE A 182 -1.93 0.50 -0.17
C PHE A 182 -3.31 0.50 0.51
N VAL A 183 -3.63 -0.51 1.32
CA VAL A 183 -4.88 -0.55 2.08
C VAL A 183 -4.98 0.62 3.06
N LEU A 184 -3.91 0.91 3.81
CA LEU A 184 -3.85 2.05 4.74
C LEU A 184 -3.98 3.39 4.01
N SER A 185 -3.31 3.52 2.88
CA SER A 185 -3.28 4.68 2.02
C SER A 185 -4.68 4.99 1.49
N GLY A 186 -5.38 3.98 0.96
CA GLY A 186 -6.77 4.03 0.55
C GLY A 186 -7.71 4.49 1.67
N TRP A 187 -7.57 3.91 2.86
CA TRP A 187 -8.37 4.29 4.03
C TRP A 187 -8.16 5.74 4.46
N LEU A 188 -6.90 6.20 4.49
CA LEU A 188 -6.55 7.56 4.91
C LEU A 188 -7.02 8.60 3.90
N VAL A 189 -6.81 8.36 2.60
CA VAL A 189 -7.22 9.28 1.53
C VAL A 189 -8.74 9.28 1.35
N GLY A 190 -9.39 8.12 1.42
CA GLY A 190 -10.85 7.99 1.41
C GLY A 190 -11.47 8.69 2.61
N GLY A 191 -10.92 8.49 3.82
CA GLY A 191 -11.37 9.19 5.02
C GLY A 191 -11.21 10.70 4.91
N LEU A 192 -10.15 11.20 4.27
CA LEU A 192 -9.99 12.62 3.99
C LEU A 192 -11.10 13.15 3.06
N TYR A 193 -11.36 12.44 1.96
CA TYR A 193 -12.41 12.79 0.99
C TYR A 193 -13.80 12.81 1.65
N TRP A 194 -14.17 11.73 2.34
CA TRP A 194 -15.50 11.58 2.92
C TRP A 194 -15.74 12.50 4.12
N ARG A 195 -14.73 12.79 4.95
CA ARG A 195 -14.85 13.79 6.01
C ARG A 195 -15.06 15.18 5.45
N GLU A 196 -14.25 15.59 4.46
CA GLU A 196 -14.38 16.93 3.85
C GLU A 196 -15.75 17.10 3.19
N ARG A 197 -16.22 16.08 2.47
CA ARG A 197 -17.56 16.11 1.88
C ARG A 197 -18.68 16.10 2.93
N LYS A 198 -18.52 15.37 4.03
CA LYS A 198 -19.50 15.38 5.15
C LYS A 198 -19.58 16.76 5.81
N GLU A 199 -18.45 17.45 5.92
CA GLU A 199 -18.34 18.75 6.60
C GLU A 199 -18.78 19.93 5.71
N TYR A 200 -18.46 19.92 4.40
CA TYR A 200 -18.70 21.06 3.50
C TYR A 200 -19.59 20.74 2.29
N GLY A 201 -20.19 19.55 2.21
CA GLY A 201 -21.02 19.10 1.08
C GLY A 201 -20.26 18.77 -0.22
N SER A 202 -19.05 19.29 -0.38
CA SER A 202 -18.18 19.16 -1.55
C SER A 202 -16.72 18.96 -1.15
N VAL A 203 -15.88 18.57 -2.10
CA VAL A 203 -14.43 18.44 -1.91
C VAL A 203 -13.72 19.45 -2.81
N HIS A 204 -12.86 20.28 -2.23
CA HIS A 204 -12.06 21.23 -3.00
C HIS A 204 -10.84 20.51 -3.59
N LEU A 205 -10.87 20.19 -4.88
CA LEU A 205 -9.85 19.36 -5.55
C LEU A 205 -8.42 19.89 -5.40
N GLY A 206 -8.19 21.17 -5.70
CA GLY A 206 -6.85 21.77 -5.59
C GLY A 206 -6.25 21.63 -4.17
N ARG A 207 -7.06 21.85 -3.14
CA ARG A 207 -6.67 21.67 -1.74
C ARG A 207 -6.50 20.20 -1.37
N PHE A 208 -7.33 19.31 -1.89
CA PHE A 208 -7.19 17.87 -1.70
C PHE A 208 -5.85 17.36 -2.23
N TRP A 209 -5.51 17.71 -3.49
CA TRP A 209 -4.23 17.37 -4.10
C TRP A 209 -3.06 18.05 -3.39
N ALA A 210 -3.13 19.36 -3.12
CA ALA A 210 -2.06 20.07 -2.41
C ALA A 210 -1.72 19.45 -1.06
N ARG A 211 -2.72 19.03 -0.26
CA ARG A 211 -2.46 18.36 1.02
C ARG A 211 -1.77 17.00 0.87
N ARG A 212 -2.02 16.29 -0.23
CA ARG A 212 -1.41 15.00 -0.48
C ARG A 212 -0.01 15.17 -1.08
N TRP A 213 0.12 15.98 -2.12
CA TRP A 213 1.39 16.24 -2.80
C TRP A 213 2.42 16.90 -1.90
N LEU A 214 2.04 17.85 -1.03
CA LEU A 214 2.97 18.43 -0.05
C LEU A 214 3.37 17.46 1.08
N ARG A 215 2.82 16.24 1.11
CA ARG A 215 3.29 15.16 1.99
C ARG A 215 4.26 14.22 1.27
N THR A 216 4.06 13.97 -0.02
CA THR A 216 4.77 12.92 -0.77
C THR A 216 5.77 13.45 -1.79
N ILE A 217 5.41 14.46 -2.59
CA ILE A 217 6.23 14.92 -3.72
C ILE A 217 7.57 15.53 -3.27
N PRO A 218 7.64 16.52 -2.34
CA PRO A 218 8.92 17.11 -2.00
C PRO A 218 9.94 16.10 -1.43
N PRO A 219 9.56 15.21 -0.49
CA PRO A 219 10.51 14.19 -0.04
C PRO A 219 10.87 13.20 -1.15
N TYR A 220 9.94 12.81 -2.01
CA TYR A 220 10.26 11.97 -3.17
C TYR A 220 11.30 12.62 -4.09
N LEU A 221 11.15 13.90 -4.44
CA LEU A 221 12.08 14.60 -5.33
C LEU A 221 13.48 14.71 -4.71
N VAL A 222 13.57 14.97 -3.40
CA VAL A 222 14.86 14.99 -2.70
C VAL A 222 15.49 13.59 -2.65
N ALA A 223 14.71 12.55 -2.36
CA ALA A 223 15.21 11.17 -2.39
C ALA A 223 15.69 10.77 -3.79
N PHE A 224 14.94 11.14 -4.84
CA PHE A 224 15.32 10.94 -6.23
C PHE A 224 16.64 11.63 -6.58
N ALA A 225 16.80 12.88 -6.17
CA ALA A 225 18.04 13.63 -6.37
C ALA A 225 19.22 12.98 -5.65
N VAL A 226 19.04 12.55 -4.39
CA VAL A 226 20.07 11.85 -3.61
C VAL A 226 20.48 10.54 -4.27
N VAL A 227 19.52 9.73 -4.72
CA VAL A 227 19.80 8.46 -5.41
C VAL A 227 20.54 8.70 -6.72
N THR A 228 20.09 9.68 -7.51
CA THR A 228 20.69 10.03 -8.80
C THR A 228 22.12 10.57 -8.62
N ALA A 229 22.34 11.44 -7.63
CA ALA A 229 23.67 11.93 -7.27
C ALA A 229 24.59 10.79 -6.79
N GLY A 230 24.10 9.90 -5.92
CA GLY A 230 24.87 8.73 -5.45
C GLY A 230 25.29 7.79 -6.59
N ARG A 231 24.45 7.64 -7.62
CA ARG A 231 24.82 6.90 -8.84
C ARG A 231 25.93 7.59 -9.63
N ALA A 232 25.85 8.90 -9.82
CA ALA A 232 26.89 9.66 -10.50
C ALA A 232 28.24 9.55 -9.78
N LEU A 233 28.23 9.70 -8.45
CA LEU A 233 29.43 9.57 -7.61
C LEU A 233 30.04 8.17 -7.62
N THR A 234 29.25 7.13 -7.89
CA THR A 234 29.72 5.74 -7.97
C THR A 234 30.04 5.28 -9.40
N GLY A 235 30.14 6.22 -10.35
CA GLY A 235 30.51 5.93 -11.74
C GLY A 235 29.41 5.24 -12.57
N LYS A 236 28.17 5.17 -12.06
CA LYS A 236 27.03 4.56 -12.76
C LYS A 236 26.29 5.51 -13.72
N GLY A 237 26.77 6.76 -13.82
CA GLY A 237 26.17 7.81 -14.65
C GLY A 237 24.84 8.34 -14.13
N LEU A 238 24.36 9.42 -14.76
CA LEU A 238 23.14 10.15 -14.38
C LEU A 238 21.86 9.63 -15.06
N GLN A 239 21.97 9.01 -16.25
CA GLN A 239 20.86 8.58 -17.12
C GLN A 239 19.73 9.63 -17.24
N PRO A 240 19.99 10.84 -17.77
CA PRO A 240 18.96 11.88 -17.91
C PRO A 240 17.73 11.45 -18.72
N GLU A 241 17.91 10.51 -19.65
CA GLU A 241 16.86 9.95 -20.50
C GLU A 241 15.67 9.36 -19.72
N VAL A 242 15.88 8.90 -18.48
CA VAL A 242 14.80 8.31 -17.66
C VAL A 242 14.19 9.28 -16.65
N TRP A 243 14.75 10.48 -16.48
CA TRP A 243 14.28 11.44 -15.48
C TRP A 243 12.84 11.87 -15.71
N GLY A 244 12.42 11.98 -16.97
CA GLY A 244 11.03 12.24 -17.32
C GLY A 244 10.07 11.25 -16.66
N HIS A 245 10.43 9.96 -16.62
CA HIS A 245 9.61 8.93 -16.01
C HIS A 245 9.49 9.10 -14.49
N TYR A 246 10.58 9.39 -13.78
CA TYR A 246 10.54 9.62 -12.34
C TYR A 246 9.80 10.91 -11.96
N LEU A 247 9.93 11.98 -12.77
CA LEU A 247 9.26 13.26 -12.53
C LEU A 247 7.75 13.19 -12.81
N THR A 248 7.35 12.38 -13.78
CA THR A 248 5.93 12.15 -14.14
C THR A 248 5.29 10.98 -13.41
N PHE A 249 6.03 10.31 -12.52
CA PHE A 249 5.60 9.10 -11.81
C PHE A 249 5.25 7.92 -12.74
N THR A 250 5.85 7.83 -13.93
CA THR A 250 5.60 6.74 -14.90
C THR A 250 6.67 5.65 -14.89
N GLN A 251 7.65 5.71 -13.99
CA GLN A 251 8.74 4.73 -13.91
C GLN A 251 8.27 3.30 -13.58
N ASN A 252 7.08 3.15 -12.99
CA ASN A 252 6.46 1.86 -12.70
C ASN A 252 5.91 1.13 -13.94
N TYR A 253 6.06 1.74 -15.13
CA TYR A 253 5.77 1.10 -16.41
C TYR A 253 7.04 0.70 -17.17
N LEU A 254 8.23 1.03 -16.64
CA LEU A 254 9.50 0.62 -17.22
C LEU A 254 9.86 -0.79 -16.75
N VAL A 255 10.30 -1.64 -17.69
CA VAL A 255 10.61 -3.05 -17.41
C VAL A 255 11.99 -3.44 -17.94
N PRO A 256 12.99 -3.66 -17.05
CA PRO A 256 13.01 -3.25 -15.64
C PRO A 256 13.18 -1.72 -15.50
N PRO A 257 12.79 -1.12 -14.35
CA PRO A 257 13.16 0.25 -14.06
C PRO A 257 14.69 0.34 -13.92
N PRO A 258 15.34 1.39 -14.47
CA PRO A 258 16.79 1.46 -14.58
C PRO A 258 17.50 1.60 -13.23
N TYR A 259 16.86 2.24 -12.25
CA TYR A 259 17.32 2.31 -10.86
C TYR A 259 16.20 2.63 -9.89
N TRP A 260 16.48 2.56 -8.59
CA TRP A 260 15.53 2.93 -7.53
C TRP A 260 14.15 2.28 -7.70
N ALA A 261 14.18 0.97 -7.96
CA ALA A 261 13.03 0.17 -8.30
C ALA A 261 11.88 0.35 -7.30
N VAL A 262 12.18 0.49 -6.01
CA VAL A 262 11.23 0.69 -4.91
C VAL A 262 10.30 1.92 -5.06
N SER A 263 10.64 2.88 -5.92
CA SER A 263 9.78 4.03 -6.21
C SER A 263 8.47 3.67 -6.93
N TRP A 264 8.33 2.45 -7.47
CA TRP A 264 7.16 2.02 -8.22
C TRP A 264 5.85 2.16 -7.43
N SER A 265 5.85 1.81 -6.15
CA SER A 265 4.63 1.80 -5.33
C SER A 265 4.10 3.20 -5.12
N LEU A 266 4.99 4.20 -5.00
CA LEU A 266 4.60 5.59 -4.87
C LEU A 266 3.99 6.13 -6.16
N ALA A 267 4.47 5.70 -7.34
CA ALA A 267 3.83 6.01 -8.60
C ALA A 267 2.38 5.50 -8.65
N VAL A 268 2.14 4.25 -8.22
CA VAL A 268 0.78 3.70 -8.11
C VAL A 268 -0.08 4.56 -7.19
N GLU A 269 0.43 4.98 -6.03
CA GLU A 269 -0.29 5.88 -5.11
C GLU A 269 -0.62 7.23 -5.74
N GLU A 270 0.34 7.89 -6.38
CA GLU A 270 0.14 9.23 -6.95
C GLU A 270 -0.83 9.22 -8.13
N HIS A 271 -0.77 8.20 -9.00
CA HIS A 271 -1.79 7.97 -10.04
C HIS A 271 -3.17 7.83 -9.40
N PHE A 272 -3.29 7.01 -8.35
CA PHE A 272 -4.57 6.83 -7.66
C PHE A 272 -5.08 8.13 -7.05
N TYR A 273 -4.23 8.95 -6.42
CA TYR A 273 -4.65 10.23 -5.82
C TYR A 273 -5.10 11.26 -6.85
N LEU A 274 -4.49 11.24 -8.05
CA LEU A 274 -4.90 12.09 -9.15
C LEU A 274 -6.31 11.75 -9.61
N PHE A 275 -6.60 10.48 -9.89
CA PHE A 275 -7.88 10.06 -10.46
C PHE A 275 -9.01 9.85 -9.43
N LEU A 276 -8.70 9.49 -8.19
CA LEU A 276 -9.69 9.16 -7.16
C LEU A 276 -10.80 10.22 -7.00
N PRO A 277 -10.51 11.51 -6.78
CA PRO A 277 -11.58 12.48 -6.55
C PRO A 277 -12.44 12.73 -7.80
N LEU A 278 -11.89 12.52 -9.00
CA LEU A 278 -12.64 12.60 -10.26
C LEU A 278 -13.61 11.42 -10.40
N VAL A 279 -13.11 10.20 -10.16
CA VAL A 279 -13.91 8.97 -10.15
C VAL A 279 -15.04 9.08 -9.12
N LEU A 280 -14.72 9.46 -7.87
CA LEU A 280 -15.72 9.62 -6.83
C LEU A 280 -16.72 10.75 -7.15
N GLY A 281 -16.25 11.87 -7.69
CA GLY A 281 -17.09 13.00 -8.11
C GLY A 281 -18.13 12.59 -9.15
N LEU A 282 -17.72 11.83 -10.18
CA LEU A 282 -18.62 11.28 -11.20
C LEU A 282 -19.56 10.22 -10.62
N ALA A 283 -19.01 9.27 -9.85
CA ALA A 283 -19.75 8.18 -9.25
C ALA A 283 -20.87 8.66 -8.31
N LEU A 284 -20.69 9.82 -7.67
CA LEU A 284 -21.69 10.44 -6.82
C LEU A 284 -22.90 11.00 -7.55
N ARG A 285 -22.87 11.11 -8.89
CA ARG A 285 -24.03 11.48 -9.71
C ARG A 285 -25.08 10.36 -9.79
N PHE A 286 -24.71 9.13 -9.42
CA PHE A 286 -25.57 7.96 -9.50
C PHE A 286 -25.82 7.36 -8.11
N ARG A 287 -27.06 6.92 -7.83
CA ARG A 287 -27.47 6.40 -6.50
C ARG A 287 -26.57 5.27 -5.96
N ARG A 288 -26.06 4.41 -6.85
CA ARG A 288 -25.13 3.31 -6.53
C ARG A 288 -23.74 3.51 -7.16
N GLY A 289 -23.44 4.68 -7.70
CA GLY A 289 -22.24 4.86 -8.51
C GLY A 289 -20.94 4.68 -7.72
N VAL A 290 -20.87 5.10 -6.45
CA VAL A 290 -19.65 4.92 -5.63
C VAL A 290 -19.28 3.45 -5.43
N PRO A 291 -20.14 2.57 -4.87
CA PRO A 291 -19.79 1.17 -4.71
C PRO A 291 -19.59 0.45 -6.07
N LEU A 292 -20.30 0.85 -7.12
CA LEU A 292 -20.09 0.28 -8.46
C LEU A 292 -18.75 0.70 -9.07
N ALA A 293 -18.34 1.96 -8.93
CA ALA A 293 -17.07 2.45 -9.43
C ALA A 293 -15.89 1.82 -8.68
N LEU A 294 -15.97 1.77 -7.34
CA LEU A 294 -14.91 1.13 -6.53
C LEU A 294 -14.88 -0.38 -6.75
N GLY A 295 -16.03 -1.06 -6.72
CA GLY A 295 -16.11 -2.49 -7.02
C GLY A 295 -15.62 -2.81 -8.43
N GLY A 296 -16.02 -2.00 -9.42
CA GLY A 296 -15.58 -2.12 -10.81
C GLY A 296 -14.08 -1.92 -10.99
N LEU A 297 -13.46 -0.94 -10.30
CA LEU A 297 -12.00 -0.75 -10.35
C LEU A 297 -11.24 -1.93 -9.72
N ALA A 298 -11.70 -2.45 -8.58
CA ALA A 298 -11.08 -3.61 -7.95
C ALA A 298 -11.21 -4.86 -8.84
N LEU A 299 -12.39 -5.09 -9.42
CA LEU A 299 -12.62 -6.20 -10.34
C LEU A 299 -11.83 -6.05 -11.64
N ALA A 300 -11.72 -4.84 -12.20
CA ALA A 300 -10.95 -4.57 -13.40
C ALA A 300 -9.46 -4.84 -13.18
N SER A 301 -8.92 -4.45 -12.03
CA SER A 301 -7.52 -4.70 -11.66
C SER A 301 -7.26 -6.20 -11.47
N LEU A 302 -8.19 -6.94 -10.84
CA LEU A 302 -8.09 -8.39 -10.71
C LEU A 302 -8.19 -9.08 -12.06
N ALA A 303 -9.16 -8.69 -12.88
CA ALA A 303 -9.34 -9.24 -14.22
C ALA A 303 -8.11 -8.96 -15.09
N ALA A 304 -7.53 -7.76 -15.02
CA ALA A 304 -6.31 -7.44 -15.74
C ALA A 304 -5.17 -8.41 -15.39
N ARG A 305 -4.95 -8.69 -14.10
CA ARG A 305 -3.94 -9.68 -13.69
C ARG A 305 -4.29 -11.09 -14.14
N VAL A 306 -5.50 -11.58 -13.84
CA VAL A 306 -5.91 -12.96 -14.13
C VAL A 306 -5.88 -13.25 -15.64
N LEU A 307 -6.26 -12.28 -16.47
CA LEU A 307 -6.36 -12.48 -17.92
C LEU A 307 -5.05 -12.25 -18.68
N THR A 308 -4.11 -11.46 -18.12
CA THR A 308 -2.91 -11.04 -18.88
C THR A 308 -1.58 -11.52 -18.31
N VAL A 309 -1.55 -12.01 -17.06
CA VAL A 309 -0.35 -12.57 -16.45
C VAL A 309 -0.09 -13.97 -17.03
N PRO A 310 0.99 -14.18 -17.80
CA PRO A 310 1.33 -15.50 -18.34
C PRO A 310 1.83 -16.45 -17.24
N ASP A 311 1.76 -17.76 -17.51
CA ASP A 311 2.33 -18.76 -16.61
C ASP A 311 3.84 -18.56 -16.45
N GLY A 312 4.34 -18.69 -15.23
CA GLY A 312 5.77 -18.47 -14.93
C GLY A 312 6.22 -17.02 -15.07
N ALA A 313 5.29 -16.05 -15.10
CA ALA A 313 5.62 -14.63 -15.04
C ALA A 313 6.52 -14.32 -13.85
N TRP A 314 7.47 -13.42 -14.08
CA TRP A 314 8.37 -12.93 -13.04
C TRP A 314 7.60 -11.98 -12.12
N GLU A 315 7.91 -12.02 -10.83
CA GLU A 315 7.33 -11.12 -9.81
C GLU A 315 7.67 -9.65 -10.07
N TRP A 316 8.63 -9.33 -10.95
CA TRP A 316 8.97 -7.97 -11.30
C TRP A 316 8.71 -7.69 -12.79
N GLY A 317 7.97 -6.62 -13.08
CA GLY A 317 7.66 -6.19 -14.43
C GLY A 317 6.34 -5.43 -14.51
N LEU A 318 5.84 -5.22 -15.72
CA LEU A 318 4.58 -4.48 -15.96
C LEU A 318 3.43 -5.12 -15.17
N GLN A 319 3.41 -6.44 -15.12
CA GLN A 319 2.37 -7.20 -14.42
C GLN A 319 2.38 -7.07 -12.90
N TYR A 320 3.49 -6.60 -12.33
CA TYR A 320 3.61 -6.34 -10.89
C TYR A 320 3.56 -4.87 -10.54
N THR A 321 4.20 -4.02 -11.34
CA THR A 321 4.42 -2.60 -11.01
C THR A 321 3.43 -1.64 -11.67
N ALA A 322 2.74 -2.05 -12.75
CA ALA A 322 1.76 -1.19 -13.40
C ALA A 322 0.59 -0.87 -12.48
N THR A 323 0.12 0.37 -12.54
CA THR A 323 -0.92 0.87 -11.63
C THR A 323 -2.20 0.06 -11.72
N HIS A 324 -2.67 -0.25 -12.92
CA HIS A 324 -3.89 -1.03 -13.15
C HIS A 324 -3.78 -2.50 -12.70
N MET A 325 -2.59 -2.96 -12.30
CA MET A 325 -2.35 -4.29 -11.74
C MET A 325 -2.26 -4.28 -10.22
N ARG A 326 -2.42 -3.14 -9.53
CA ARG A 326 -2.22 -3.02 -8.07
C ARG A 326 -3.21 -2.07 -7.39
N LEU A 327 -4.39 -1.84 -7.98
CA LEU A 327 -5.36 -0.87 -7.46
C LEU A 327 -6.19 -1.37 -6.26
N GLU A 328 -6.29 -2.68 -6.06
CA GLU A 328 -7.25 -3.30 -5.14
C GLU A 328 -7.08 -2.79 -3.72
N GLY A 329 -5.88 -2.87 -3.13
CA GLY A 329 -5.63 -2.40 -1.77
C GLY A 329 -6.08 -0.95 -1.56
N LEU A 330 -5.71 -0.05 -2.47
CA LEU A 330 -6.11 1.37 -2.45
C LEU A 330 -7.63 1.54 -2.51
N VAL A 331 -8.27 0.87 -3.46
CA VAL A 331 -9.71 0.94 -3.70
C VAL A 331 -10.50 0.35 -2.53
N LEU A 332 -10.08 -0.80 -2.00
CA LEU A 332 -10.66 -1.47 -0.85
C LEU A 332 -10.55 -0.61 0.42
N GLY A 333 -9.42 0.04 0.64
CA GLY A 333 -9.24 1.02 1.71
C GLY A 333 -10.23 2.20 1.59
N VAL A 334 -10.41 2.75 0.38
CA VAL A 334 -11.39 3.82 0.13
C VAL A 334 -12.82 3.33 0.34
N LEU A 335 -13.14 2.10 -0.09
CA LEU A 335 -14.45 1.48 0.09
C LEU A 335 -14.79 1.32 1.57
N ALA A 336 -13.84 0.87 2.39
CA ALA A 336 -14.02 0.80 3.83
C ALA A 336 -14.28 2.18 4.44
N ALA A 337 -13.52 3.20 4.03
CA ALA A 337 -13.74 4.57 4.48
C ALA A 337 -15.11 5.12 4.05
N TYR A 338 -15.57 4.77 2.85
CA TYR A 338 -16.90 5.11 2.35
C TYR A 338 -17.99 4.50 3.24
N VAL A 339 -17.91 3.19 3.53
CA VAL A 339 -18.86 2.52 4.41
C VAL A 339 -18.85 3.16 5.80
N TYR A 340 -17.67 3.40 6.37
CA TYR A 340 -17.54 4.02 7.69
C TYR A 340 -18.20 5.40 7.78
N HIS A 341 -18.01 6.26 6.77
CA HIS A 341 -18.50 7.64 6.80
C HIS A 341 -19.93 7.83 6.27
N ARG A 342 -20.37 7.00 5.31
CA ARG A 342 -21.67 7.16 4.62
C ARG A 342 -22.72 6.13 5.03
N HIS A 343 -22.29 4.98 5.53
CA HIS A 343 -23.15 3.86 5.92
C HIS A 343 -22.78 3.37 7.33
N ALA A 344 -22.73 4.29 8.29
CA ALA A 344 -22.29 4.00 9.66
C ALA A 344 -23.07 2.86 10.33
N ALA A 345 -24.35 2.67 9.95
CA ALA A 345 -25.18 1.56 10.41
C ALA A 345 -24.66 0.18 9.97
N LEU A 346 -23.98 0.07 8.82
CA LEU A 346 -23.38 -1.17 8.33
C LEU A 346 -22.03 -1.47 8.98
N TRP A 347 -21.38 -0.48 9.59
CA TRP A 347 -20.02 -0.62 10.12
C TRP A 347 -19.86 -1.75 11.17
N PRO A 348 -20.80 -1.95 12.13
CA PRO A 348 -20.71 -3.08 13.05
C PRO A 348 -20.74 -4.44 12.34
N THR A 349 -21.56 -4.58 11.29
CA THR A 349 -21.66 -5.80 10.49
C THR A 349 -20.39 -6.04 9.69
N VAL A 350 -19.90 -5.02 8.98
CA VAL A 350 -18.64 -5.10 8.24
C VAL A 350 -17.47 -5.47 9.15
N ARG A 351 -17.44 -4.90 10.36
CA ARG A 351 -16.43 -5.26 11.36
C ARG A 351 -16.56 -6.69 11.86
N ARG A 352 -17.78 -7.21 12.04
CA ARG A 352 -18.01 -8.61 12.42
C ARG A 352 -17.51 -9.56 11.31
N VAL A 353 -17.82 -9.26 10.05
CA VAL A 353 -17.33 -10.02 8.90
C VAL A 353 -15.80 -9.96 8.83
N ALA A 354 -15.20 -8.78 8.99
CA ALA A 354 -13.76 -8.63 9.03
C ALA A 354 -13.10 -9.41 10.19
N ALA A 355 -13.74 -9.49 11.36
CA ALA A 355 -13.25 -10.28 12.49
C ALA A 355 -13.27 -11.78 12.17
N TRP A 356 -14.31 -12.29 11.52
CA TRP A 356 -14.36 -13.67 11.05
C TRP A 356 -13.35 -13.97 9.95
N ALA A 357 -13.11 -13.01 9.05
CA ALA A 357 -12.13 -13.13 7.98
C ALA A 357 -10.68 -12.93 8.44
N LEU A 358 -10.45 -12.41 9.66
CA LEU A 358 -9.10 -12.04 10.11
C LEU A 358 -8.16 -13.24 10.19
N VAL A 359 -8.55 -14.30 10.92
CA VAL A 359 -7.69 -15.48 11.09
C VAL A 359 -7.48 -16.20 9.75
N PRO A 360 -8.53 -16.52 8.95
CA PRO A 360 -8.33 -17.08 7.62
C PRO A 360 -7.47 -16.21 6.71
N GLY A 361 -7.63 -14.89 6.77
CA GLY A 361 -6.83 -13.94 5.99
C GLY A 361 -5.37 -13.93 6.41
N LEU A 362 -5.06 -13.95 7.70
CA LEU A 362 -3.69 -14.03 8.19
C LEU A 362 -3.05 -15.38 7.86
N LEU A 363 -3.81 -16.48 7.92
CA LEU A 363 -3.35 -17.79 7.47
C LEU A 363 -3.08 -17.82 5.96
N PHE A 364 -3.89 -17.13 5.16
CA PHE A 364 -3.64 -16.95 3.73
C PHE A 364 -2.37 -16.14 3.47
N VAL A 365 -2.17 -15.01 4.15
CA VAL A 365 -0.92 -14.23 4.03
C VAL A 365 0.28 -15.07 4.45
N ALA A 366 0.14 -15.83 5.53
CA ALA A 366 1.18 -16.74 5.97
C ALA A 366 1.48 -17.79 4.90
N SER A 367 0.49 -18.28 4.14
CA SER A 367 0.67 -19.33 3.14
C SER A 367 1.34 -18.90 1.82
N VAL A 368 1.36 -17.60 1.52
CA VAL A 368 1.95 -17.01 0.30
C VAL A 368 3.36 -17.50 -0.05
N PRO A 369 4.33 -17.66 0.87
CA PRO A 369 5.68 -18.13 0.57
C PRO A 369 5.75 -19.53 -0.07
N TRP A 370 4.67 -20.31 0.07
CA TRP A 370 4.57 -21.68 -0.43
C TRP A 370 3.61 -21.82 -1.61
N LEU A 371 3.02 -20.72 -2.08
CA LEU A 371 2.18 -20.72 -3.27
C LEU A 371 3.05 -20.73 -4.55
N PRO A 372 2.59 -21.39 -5.62
CA PRO A 372 3.19 -21.26 -6.93
C PRO A 372 3.20 -19.80 -7.41
N ALA A 373 4.25 -19.39 -8.13
CA ALA A 373 4.42 -18.00 -8.58
C ALA A 373 3.26 -17.50 -9.46
N ASP A 374 2.69 -18.37 -10.29
CA ASP A 374 1.50 -18.07 -11.11
C ASP A 374 0.27 -17.78 -10.25
N VAL A 375 0.08 -18.52 -9.16
CA VAL A 375 -1.00 -18.28 -8.18
C VAL A 375 -0.77 -16.95 -7.47
N VAL A 376 0.49 -16.65 -7.09
CA VAL A 376 0.85 -15.39 -6.45
C VAL A 376 0.53 -14.21 -7.38
N ASN A 377 1.06 -14.25 -8.60
CA ASN A 377 0.97 -13.16 -9.55
C ASN A 377 -0.46 -12.90 -10.06
N ARG A 378 -1.32 -13.91 -10.10
CA ARG A 378 -2.72 -13.75 -10.52
C ARG A 378 -3.65 -13.38 -9.37
N PHE A 379 -3.53 -14.07 -8.24
CA PHE A 379 -4.57 -14.08 -7.20
C PHE A 379 -4.09 -13.60 -5.83
N ALA A 380 -2.84 -13.91 -5.43
CA ALA A 380 -2.45 -13.69 -4.05
C ALA A 380 -2.42 -12.22 -3.64
N TYR A 381 -2.04 -11.31 -4.54
CA TYR A 381 -2.12 -9.87 -4.28
C TYR A 381 -3.52 -9.43 -3.79
N THR A 382 -4.59 -9.90 -4.44
CA THR A 382 -5.97 -9.60 -4.00
C THR A 382 -6.30 -10.24 -2.66
N GLY A 383 -5.90 -11.49 -2.45
CA GLY A 383 -6.13 -12.17 -1.17
C GLY A 383 -5.41 -11.48 -0.01
N VAL A 384 -4.18 -11.02 -0.24
CA VAL A 384 -3.38 -10.24 0.71
C VAL A 384 -4.06 -8.89 1.01
N ASP A 385 -4.51 -8.17 0.00
CA ASP A 385 -5.24 -6.90 0.17
C ASP A 385 -6.54 -7.08 0.97
N LEU A 386 -7.29 -8.16 0.73
CA LEU A 386 -8.50 -8.49 1.48
C LEU A 386 -8.19 -8.87 2.93
N ALA A 387 -7.12 -9.64 3.18
CA ALA A 387 -6.66 -9.98 4.51
C ALA A 387 -6.24 -8.73 5.30
N PHE A 388 -5.50 -7.82 4.67
CA PHE A 388 -5.12 -6.55 5.30
C PHE A 388 -6.27 -5.56 5.45
N LEU A 389 -7.26 -5.60 4.57
CA LEU A 389 -8.52 -4.89 4.79
C LEU A 389 -9.23 -5.39 6.05
N ALA A 390 -9.32 -6.71 6.22
CA ALA A 390 -9.92 -7.30 7.42
C ALA A 390 -9.14 -6.91 8.68
N LEU A 391 -7.81 -6.96 8.64
CA LEU A 391 -6.93 -6.47 9.71
C LEU A 391 -7.17 -4.99 10.02
N LEU A 392 -7.21 -4.12 9.01
CA LEU A 392 -7.47 -2.69 9.20
C LEU A 392 -8.83 -2.45 9.87
N VAL A 393 -9.90 -3.03 9.33
CA VAL A 393 -11.28 -2.82 9.80
C VAL A 393 -11.47 -3.30 11.24
N THR A 394 -10.79 -4.38 11.63
CA THR A 394 -10.87 -4.94 12.98
C THR A 394 -10.20 -4.05 14.03
N VAL A 395 -9.09 -3.38 13.69
CA VAL A 395 -8.30 -2.58 14.65
C VAL A 395 -8.62 -1.08 14.64
N VAL A 396 -9.15 -0.54 13.54
CA VAL A 396 -9.37 0.90 13.42
C VAL A 396 -10.50 1.40 14.34
N HIS A 397 -10.31 2.57 14.96
CA HIS A 397 -11.23 3.18 15.94
C HIS A 397 -11.58 2.27 17.13
N ARG A 398 -10.72 1.32 17.48
CA ARG A 398 -10.78 0.52 18.72
C ARG A 398 -9.82 1.10 19.76
N ARG A 399 -9.94 0.59 21.00
CA ARG A 399 -8.91 0.83 22.02
C ARG A 399 -7.55 0.38 21.44
N PRO A 400 -6.49 1.18 21.59
CA PRO A 400 -5.17 0.79 21.14
C PRO A 400 -4.77 -0.56 21.72
N LEU A 401 -4.10 -1.41 20.92
CA LEU A 401 -3.42 -2.58 21.46
C LEU A 401 -2.34 -2.11 22.46
N PRO A 402 -2.00 -2.89 23.51
CA PRO A 402 -1.15 -2.42 24.60
C PRO A 402 0.19 -1.81 24.14
N PHE A 403 0.81 -2.38 23.11
CA PHE A 403 2.10 -1.92 22.56
C PHE A 403 1.97 -0.92 21.40
N ALA A 404 0.76 -0.72 20.84
CA ALA A 404 0.54 0.18 19.72
C ALA A 404 0.85 1.64 20.07
N SER A 405 0.70 2.00 21.34
CA SER A 405 1.00 3.35 21.87
C SER A 405 2.47 3.51 22.32
N SER A 406 3.33 2.53 22.09
CA SER A 406 4.74 2.61 22.50
C SER A 406 5.50 3.67 21.70
N ARG A 407 6.54 4.26 22.32
CA ARG A 407 7.40 5.25 21.66
C ARG A 407 8.13 4.66 20.45
N VAL A 408 8.48 3.38 20.51
CA VAL A 408 9.14 2.65 19.41
C VAL A 408 8.21 2.55 18.21
N VAL A 409 6.98 2.06 18.39
CA VAL A 409 5.98 2.00 17.31
C VAL A 409 5.73 3.40 16.74
N GLY A 410 5.55 4.39 17.60
CA GLY A 410 5.36 5.78 17.18
C GLY A 410 6.52 6.34 16.36
N PHE A 411 7.76 6.01 16.71
CA PHE A 411 8.96 6.42 15.97
C PHE A 411 9.05 5.73 14.60
N VAL A 412 8.91 4.40 14.56
CA VAL A 412 8.95 3.61 13.32
C VAL A 412 7.83 4.05 12.37
N ALA A 413 6.61 4.23 12.87
CA ALA A 413 5.46 4.66 12.08
C ALA A 413 5.59 6.10 11.54
N LEU A 414 6.19 6.99 12.33
CA LEU A 414 6.42 8.38 11.96
C LEU A 414 7.46 8.50 10.85
N THR A 415 8.54 7.72 10.95
CA THR A 415 9.66 7.75 10.00
C THR A 415 9.45 6.81 8.81
N SER A 416 8.38 6.00 8.80
CA SER A 416 8.23 4.90 7.83
C SER A 416 8.27 5.33 6.37
N TYR A 417 7.74 6.51 6.03
CA TYR A 417 7.80 7.02 4.66
C TYR A 417 9.22 7.41 4.26
N SER A 418 9.92 8.15 5.13
CA SER A 418 11.32 8.50 4.94
C SER A 418 12.22 7.26 4.86
N VAL A 419 12.03 6.29 5.76
CA VAL A 419 12.72 4.98 5.73
C VAL A 419 12.45 4.25 4.41
N TYR A 420 11.21 4.18 3.96
CA TYR A 420 10.84 3.54 2.70
C TYR A 420 11.56 4.18 1.50
N MET A 421 11.70 5.50 1.46
CA MET A 421 12.39 6.18 0.35
C MET A 421 13.91 5.98 0.35
N THR A 422 14.53 5.83 1.53
CA THR A 422 15.99 5.84 1.66
C THR A 422 16.62 4.46 1.90
N HIS A 423 15.87 3.44 2.33
CA HIS A 423 16.46 2.19 2.83
C HIS A 423 17.38 1.49 1.83
N LEU A 424 17.03 1.37 0.55
CA LEU A 424 17.91 0.76 -0.45
C LEU A 424 19.22 1.52 -0.64
N THR A 425 19.16 2.85 -0.61
CA THR A 425 20.37 3.70 -0.67
C THR A 425 21.25 3.44 0.55
N VAL A 426 20.65 3.40 1.75
CA VAL A 426 21.38 3.16 2.99
C VAL A 426 21.95 1.75 3.04
N PHE A 427 21.20 0.73 2.63
CA PHE A 427 21.69 -0.65 2.49
C PHE A 427 22.90 -0.71 1.56
N GLY A 428 22.84 -0.06 0.40
CA GLY A 428 23.98 0.02 -0.51
C GLY A 428 25.19 0.74 0.08
N LEU A 429 25.00 1.76 0.93
CA LEU A 429 26.11 2.43 1.62
C LEU A 429 26.72 1.52 2.69
N VAL A 430 25.89 0.82 3.46
CA VAL A 430 26.35 -0.12 4.51
C VAL A 430 27.12 -1.28 3.89
N GLU A 431 26.63 -1.84 2.78
CA GLU A 431 27.29 -2.90 2.01
C GLU A 431 28.68 -2.48 1.48
N ARG A 432 28.87 -1.19 1.19
CA ARG A 432 30.17 -0.64 0.72
C ARG A 432 31.08 -0.17 1.85
N SER A 433 30.61 -0.22 3.09
CA SER A 433 31.37 0.21 4.27
C SER A 433 32.13 -0.97 4.90
N PRO A 434 33.07 -0.70 5.82
CA PRO A 434 33.73 -1.77 6.60
C PRO A 434 32.74 -2.66 7.37
N ALA A 435 31.49 -2.21 7.59
CA ALA A 435 30.46 -3.00 8.24
C ALA A 435 30.15 -4.31 7.48
N ALA A 436 30.39 -4.36 6.17
CA ALA A 436 30.18 -5.57 5.36
C ALA A 436 31.07 -6.76 5.79
N ALA A 437 32.16 -6.50 6.53
CA ALA A 437 33.02 -7.55 7.09
C ALA A 437 32.56 -8.06 8.47
N LEU A 438 31.51 -7.48 9.05
CA LEU A 438 30.99 -7.87 10.36
C LEU A 438 30.29 -9.24 10.28
N PRO A 439 30.22 -10.00 11.39
CA PRO A 439 29.38 -11.18 11.48
C PRO A 439 27.93 -10.85 11.13
N ALA A 440 27.22 -11.79 10.50
CA ALA A 440 25.89 -11.56 9.93
C ALA A 440 24.90 -10.87 10.90
N SER A 441 24.81 -11.32 12.15
CA SER A 441 23.92 -10.72 13.15
C SER A 441 24.24 -9.26 13.46
N LEU A 442 25.53 -8.92 13.54
CA LEU A 442 25.99 -7.56 13.80
C LEU A 442 25.85 -6.69 12.54
N TYR A 443 26.13 -7.23 11.36
CA TYR A 443 25.88 -6.54 10.08
C TYR A 443 24.41 -6.13 9.95
N VAL A 444 23.48 -7.04 10.25
CA VAL A 444 22.03 -6.75 10.24
C VAL A 444 21.67 -5.66 11.25
N ALA A 445 22.19 -5.75 12.47
CA ALA A 445 21.93 -4.74 13.49
C ALA A 445 22.42 -3.34 13.05
N VAL A 446 23.63 -3.26 12.48
CA VAL A 446 24.20 -2.03 11.93
C VAL A 446 23.38 -1.52 10.74
N ALA A 447 22.99 -2.40 9.82
CA ALA A 447 22.18 -2.03 8.65
C ALA A 447 20.81 -1.46 9.07
N LEU A 448 20.11 -2.12 9.99
CA LEU A 448 18.82 -1.64 10.50
C LEU A 448 18.98 -0.32 11.26
N ALA A 449 20.00 -0.20 12.12
CA ALA A 449 20.29 1.04 12.82
C ALA A 449 20.58 2.19 11.84
N ALA A 450 21.39 1.94 10.81
CA ALA A 450 21.71 2.91 9.76
C ALA A 450 20.46 3.32 8.97
N VAL A 451 19.58 2.37 8.61
CA VAL A 451 18.33 2.65 7.88
C VAL A 451 17.41 3.55 8.70
N PHE A 452 17.19 3.24 9.98
CA PHE A 452 16.36 4.07 10.84
C PHE A 452 17.00 5.42 11.17
N ALA A 453 18.32 5.48 11.33
CA ALA A 453 19.04 6.73 11.52
C ALA A 453 18.95 7.63 10.27
N GLY A 454 19.26 7.07 9.09
CA GLY A 454 19.15 7.76 7.81
C GLY A 454 17.71 8.21 7.52
N GLY A 455 16.73 7.34 7.76
CA GLY A 455 15.31 7.68 7.63
C GLY A 455 14.86 8.76 8.62
N ALA A 456 15.37 8.77 9.85
CA ALA A 456 15.06 9.81 10.84
C ALA A 456 15.70 11.16 10.46
N VAL A 457 16.93 11.16 9.96
CA VAL A 457 17.59 12.36 9.41
C VAL A 457 16.80 12.90 8.21
N PHE A 458 16.44 12.02 7.27
CA PHE A 458 15.65 12.40 6.10
C PHE A 458 14.27 12.95 6.50
N TYR A 459 13.62 12.32 7.48
CA TYR A 459 12.36 12.81 8.04
C TYR A 459 12.53 14.22 8.64
N ALA A 460 13.56 14.45 9.44
CA ALA A 460 13.77 15.72 10.12
C ALA A 460 14.10 16.86 9.14
N LEU A 461 14.91 16.58 8.12
CA LEU A 461 15.43 17.56 7.17
C LEU A 461 14.50 17.81 5.98
N VAL A 462 13.67 16.83 5.60
CA VAL A 462 12.90 16.89 4.35
C VAL A 462 11.40 16.70 4.58
N GLU A 463 10.99 15.56 5.14
CA GLU A 463 9.56 15.25 5.31
C GLU A 463 8.88 16.24 6.28
N LYS A 464 9.49 16.52 7.43
CA LYS A 464 8.93 17.39 8.46
C LYS A 464 8.77 18.84 7.96
N PRO A 465 9.75 19.47 7.28
CA PRO A 465 9.54 20.75 6.60
C PRO A 465 8.43 20.73 5.56
N SER A 466 8.34 19.67 4.75
CA SER A 466 7.25 19.50 3.76
C SER A 466 5.87 19.47 4.44
N LEU A 467 5.74 18.75 5.56
CA LEU A 467 4.51 18.70 6.35
C LEU A 467 4.18 20.03 7.05
N TRP A 468 5.19 20.82 7.39
CA TRP A 468 5.00 22.18 7.86
C TRP A 468 4.48 23.09 6.74
N LEU A 469 5.05 23.02 5.54
CA LEU A 469 4.63 23.80 4.38
C LEU A 469 3.18 23.47 4.01
N ARG A 470 2.82 22.19 4.03
CA ARG A 470 1.44 21.72 3.86
C ARG A 470 0.45 22.44 4.77
N ARG A 471 0.80 22.67 6.04
CA ARG A 471 -0.10 23.35 7.00
C ARG A 471 -0.35 24.82 6.64
N ARG A 472 0.59 25.46 5.94
CA ARG A 472 0.50 26.86 5.51
C ARG A 472 -0.19 27.02 4.15
N VAL A 473 0.20 26.21 3.17
CA VAL A 473 -0.29 26.31 1.78
C VAL A 473 -1.67 25.69 1.60
N ALA A 474 -1.98 24.64 2.37
CA ALA A 474 -3.27 23.94 2.30
C ALA A 474 -3.87 23.74 3.70
N PRO A 475 -4.22 24.83 4.41
CA PRO A 475 -4.73 24.77 5.78
C PRO A 475 -6.03 23.95 5.86
N ARG A 476 -6.46 23.59 7.08
CA ARG A 476 -7.82 23.07 7.27
C ARG A 476 -8.82 24.13 6.80
N ARG A 477 -9.93 23.75 6.16
CA ARG A 477 -11.00 24.71 5.89
C ARG A 477 -11.45 25.07 7.30
N SER A 478 -11.24 26.32 7.71
CA SER A 478 -11.95 26.84 8.84
C SER A 478 -13.42 26.89 8.42
N GLY A 479 -14.33 26.42 9.26
CA GLY A 479 -15.75 26.71 9.08
C GLY A 479 -15.93 28.22 9.18
N GLU A 480 -15.81 28.93 8.07
CA GLU A 480 -16.45 30.23 7.93
C GLU A 480 -17.95 29.98 8.07
N ARG A 481 -18.53 30.77 8.98
CA ARG A 481 -19.92 30.71 9.44
C ARG A 481 -20.87 30.37 8.28
N SER A 482 -21.78 29.43 8.51
CA SER A 482 -23.04 29.44 7.75
C SER A 482 -23.55 30.89 7.75
N PRO A 483 -23.90 31.48 6.61
CA PRO A 483 -24.75 32.66 6.62
C PRO A 483 -25.94 32.29 7.50
N ALA A 484 -26.18 33.08 8.54
CA ALA A 484 -27.36 32.91 9.38
C ALA A 484 -28.56 32.80 8.44
N LEU A 485 -29.28 31.68 8.52
CA LEU A 485 -30.59 31.62 7.92
C LEU A 485 -31.41 32.72 8.60
N PRO A 486 -32.05 33.64 7.85
CA PRO A 486 -32.98 34.58 8.44
C PRO A 486 -34.09 33.77 9.14
N GLY A 487 -34.42 34.20 10.36
CA GLY A 487 -35.27 33.50 11.32
C GLY A 487 -36.74 33.42 10.97
#